data_AF-A0A7W0Q5X8-F1
#
_entry.id   AF-A0A7W0Q5X8-F1
#
_cell.length_a   1.000
_cell.length_b   1.000
_cell.length_c   1.000
_cell.angle_alpha   90.00
_cell.angle_beta   90.00
_cell.angle_gamma   90.00
#
_symmetry.space_group_name_H-M   'P 1'
#
loop_
_entity.id
_entity.type
_entity.pdbx_description
1 polymer ?
#
loop_
_entity_poly.entity_id
_entity_poly.type
_entity_poly.pdbx_seq_one_letter_code
_entity_poly.pdbx_strand_id
1 'polypeptide(L)'
;MSNRLISLLLAALCGGCVVVPKTTTTTRDLGTSEGEVIEGAPQAILLETVATGSIVTIKAAAKRECERPIYRVTEVKREKHARMRDTKDPRAAVFGALLAPVTLPISAVISGFVVLADGSGNRRRDTTPMPSQKFACTSAAPQLAVVVALPSGATLGGTTDAAGRLVMTIPETEPYRGTITARAALAVASEATYARATPPITAVREAIGSCAARHGIAGTLELRLTIDEAGMATRIGLDVGDGEFAACVNNGIAGTRFPAAHRGATLVLPFAIPTARS
;
A
#
# COMPACT_ATOMS: atom_id res chain seq x y z
N MET A 1 -43.36 33.62 -73.47
CA MET A 1 -43.60 32.15 -73.46
C MET A 1 -42.27 31.44 -73.60
N SER A 2 -42.10 30.29 -72.94
CA SER A 2 -40.95 29.36 -73.09
C SER A 2 -39.67 29.67 -72.29
N ASN A 3 -39.69 29.48 -70.97
CA ASN A 3 -38.48 29.04 -70.25
C ASN A 3 -38.74 28.32 -68.91
N ARG A 4 -39.99 27.93 -68.61
CA ARG A 4 -40.35 27.12 -67.43
C ARG A 4 -40.63 25.65 -67.75
N LEU A 5 -40.54 25.25 -69.02
CA LEU A 5 -40.85 23.87 -69.45
C LEU A 5 -39.62 22.93 -69.50
N ILE A 6 -38.39 23.46 -69.40
CA ILE A 6 -37.18 22.64 -69.57
C ILE A 6 -36.65 22.08 -68.23
N SER A 7 -36.90 22.73 -67.09
CA SER A 7 -36.52 22.18 -65.77
C SER A 7 -37.42 21.06 -65.25
N LEU A 8 -38.59 20.83 -65.88
CA LEU A 8 -39.52 19.77 -65.48
C LEU A 8 -39.38 18.48 -66.31
N LEU A 9 -38.59 18.49 -67.40
CA LEU A 9 -38.40 17.31 -68.25
C LEU A 9 -37.10 16.52 -67.98
N LEU A 10 -36.10 17.10 -67.29
CA LEU A 10 -34.87 16.36 -66.94
C LEU A 10 -34.92 15.60 -65.60
N ALA A 11 -35.94 15.83 -64.76
CA ALA A 11 -36.13 15.09 -63.51
C ALA A 11 -36.87 13.75 -63.68
N ALA A 12 -37.35 13.45 -64.88
CA ALA A 12 -38.21 12.28 -65.15
C ALA A 12 -37.47 11.06 -65.76
N LEU A 13 -36.16 11.15 -66.05
CA LEU A 13 -35.41 10.08 -66.74
C LEU A 13 -34.34 9.38 -65.90
N CYS A 14 -34.11 9.81 -64.66
CA CYS A 14 -33.34 9.04 -63.69
C CYS A 14 -34.29 8.33 -62.72
N GLY A 15 -35.17 7.48 -63.24
CA GLY A 15 -35.93 6.49 -62.47
C GLY A 15 -35.03 5.38 -61.91
N GLY A 16 -33.84 5.74 -61.43
CA GLY A 16 -32.91 4.84 -60.78
C GLY A 16 -33.56 4.32 -59.51
N CYS A 17 -33.62 3.00 -59.37
CA CYS A 17 -34.04 2.35 -58.15
C CYS A 17 -33.21 2.92 -56.99
N VAL A 18 -33.82 3.76 -56.16
CA VAL A 18 -33.20 4.27 -54.94
C VAL A 18 -33.10 3.08 -53.99
N VAL A 19 -31.93 2.45 -53.96
CA VAL A 19 -31.59 1.46 -52.94
C VAL A 19 -31.46 2.24 -51.63
N VAL A 20 -32.47 2.14 -50.76
CA VAL A 20 -32.38 2.69 -49.41
C VAL A 20 -31.69 1.65 -48.53
N PRO A 21 -30.42 1.85 -48.12
CA PRO A 21 -29.75 0.89 -47.25
C PRO A 21 -30.43 0.90 -45.87
N LYS A 22 -30.85 -0.27 -45.39
CA LYS A 22 -31.29 -0.44 -44.00
C LYS A 22 -30.11 -0.93 -43.18
N THR A 23 -29.76 -0.19 -42.14
CA THR A 23 -28.73 -0.59 -41.18
C THR A 23 -29.42 -1.27 -40.00
N THR A 24 -29.07 -2.53 -39.72
CA THR A 24 -29.45 -3.23 -38.51
C THR A 24 -28.30 -3.12 -37.51
N THR A 25 -28.59 -2.58 -36.34
CA THR A 25 -27.62 -2.54 -35.23
C THR A 25 -28.06 -3.58 -34.20
N THR A 26 -27.22 -4.58 -33.95
CA THR A 26 -27.41 -5.55 -32.87
C THR A 26 -26.41 -5.24 -31.77
N THR A 27 -26.91 -4.92 -30.58
CA THR A 27 -26.08 -4.73 -29.38
C THR A 27 -26.17 -6.01 -28.55
N ARG A 28 -25.01 -6.60 -28.24
CA ARG A 28 -24.90 -7.75 -27.34
C ARG A 28 -24.19 -7.31 -26.06
N ASP A 29 -24.80 -7.60 -24.91
CA ASP A 29 -24.12 -7.40 -23.63
C ASP A 29 -23.05 -8.49 -23.45
N LEU A 30 -21.81 -8.08 -23.20
CA LEU A 30 -20.70 -9.00 -22.92
C LEU A 30 -20.41 -9.11 -21.42
N GLY A 31 -21.10 -8.34 -20.58
CA GLY A 31 -20.95 -8.33 -19.13
C GLY A 31 -20.23 -7.09 -18.61
N THR A 32 -19.69 -7.20 -17.39
CA THR A 32 -18.98 -6.12 -16.71
C THR A 32 -17.49 -6.39 -16.61
N SER A 33 -16.67 -5.36 -16.80
CA SER A 33 -15.25 -5.36 -16.51
C SER A 33 -14.99 -4.47 -15.30
N GLU A 34 -14.14 -4.93 -14.41
CA GLU A 34 -13.62 -4.13 -13.30
C GLU A 34 -12.39 -3.35 -13.77
N GLY A 35 -12.28 -2.08 -13.36
CA GLY A 35 -11.07 -1.29 -13.55
C GLY A 35 -10.13 -1.33 -12.35
N GLU A 36 -9.05 -0.57 -12.45
CA GLU A 36 -8.05 -0.45 -11.39
C GLU A 36 -8.66 0.18 -10.13
N VAL A 37 -8.24 -0.30 -8.96
CA VAL A 37 -8.69 0.24 -7.68
C VAL A 37 -8.07 1.61 -7.46
N ILE A 38 -8.93 2.61 -7.26
CA ILE A 38 -8.53 3.97 -6.92
C ILE A 38 -8.56 4.11 -5.41
N GLU A 39 -7.42 4.38 -4.80
CA GLU A 39 -7.32 4.60 -3.36
C GLU A 39 -7.82 6.01 -2.99
N GLY A 40 -8.80 6.09 -2.09
CA GLY A 40 -9.25 7.36 -1.53
C GLY A 40 -8.27 7.96 -0.50
N ALA A 41 -8.69 9.07 0.10
CA ALA A 41 -7.93 9.72 1.15
C ALA A 41 -7.87 8.85 2.43
N PRO A 42 -6.75 8.89 3.19
CA PRO A 42 -6.62 8.18 4.46
C PRO A 42 -7.61 8.73 5.49
N GLN A 43 -8.40 7.84 6.08
CA GLN A 43 -9.35 8.16 7.15
C GLN A 43 -8.77 7.91 8.55
N ALA A 44 -7.89 6.90 8.65
CA ALA A 44 -7.16 6.58 9.88
C ALA A 44 -5.84 5.91 9.55
N ILE A 45 -4.85 6.05 10.42
CA ILE A 45 -3.56 5.36 10.34
C ILE A 45 -3.45 4.34 11.47
N LEU A 46 -3.09 3.12 11.12
CA LEU A 46 -2.66 2.08 12.04
C LEU A 46 -1.14 2.15 12.17
N LEU A 47 -0.65 2.35 13.39
CA LEU A 47 0.77 2.25 13.72
C LEU A 47 1.03 0.95 14.49
N GLU A 48 1.99 0.18 14.02
CA GLU A 48 2.52 -0.99 14.71
C GLU A 48 4.00 -0.72 15.00
N THR A 49 4.35 -0.63 16.28
CA THR A 49 5.73 -0.41 16.71
C THR A 49 6.27 -1.69 17.30
N VAL A 50 7.44 -2.10 16.86
CA VAL A 50 8.17 -3.26 17.37
C VAL A 50 9.59 -2.82 17.67
N ALA A 51 10.08 -3.14 18.86
CA ALA A 51 11.45 -2.89 19.24
C ALA A 51 12.17 -4.21 19.51
N THR A 52 13.37 -4.37 18.95
CA THR A 52 14.19 -5.58 19.10
C THR A 52 15.65 -5.18 19.30
N GLY A 53 16.16 -5.40 20.51
CA GLY A 53 17.48 -4.91 20.90
C GLY A 53 17.57 -3.38 20.78
N SER A 54 18.46 -2.90 19.91
CA SER A 54 18.66 -1.46 19.65
C SER A 54 17.90 -0.96 18.41
N ILE A 55 17.05 -1.77 17.78
CA ILE A 55 16.34 -1.39 16.55
C ILE A 55 14.86 -1.24 16.84
N VAL A 56 14.27 -0.13 16.39
CA VAL A 56 12.84 0.13 16.41
C VAL A 56 12.35 0.13 14.98
N THR A 57 11.33 -0.69 14.73
CA THR A 57 10.62 -0.75 13.45
C THR A 57 9.19 -0.30 13.68
N ILE A 58 8.77 0.71 12.94
CA ILE A 58 7.40 1.21 12.93
C ILE A 58 6.81 0.88 11.56
N LYS A 59 5.66 0.23 11.53
CA LYS A 59 4.86 0.02 10.32
C LYS A 59 3.61 0.89 10.39
N ALA A 60 3.34 1.60 9.31
CA ALA A 60 2.19 2.46 9.15
C ALA A 60 1.32 1.98 7.99
N ALA A 61 0.05 1.75 8.28
CA ALA A 61 -0.96 1.39 7.28
C ALA A 61 -2.13 2.36 7.34
N ALA A 62 -2.56 2.86 6.18
CA ALA A 62 -3.67 3.77 6.04
C ALA A 62 -4.96 3.00 5.77
N LYS A 63 -5.96 3.16 6.64
CA LYS A 63 -7.34 2.76 6.37
C LYS A 63 -7.99 3.81 5.48
N ARG A 64 -8.54 3.36 4.35
CA ARG A 64 -9.11 4.19 3.29
C ARG A 64 -10.42 3.59 2.80
N GLU A 65 -11.22 4.43 2.16
CA GLU A 65 -12.28 3.96 1.26
C GLU A 65 -11.69 3.92 -0.15
N CYS A 66 -11.73 2.74 -0.78
CA CYS A 66 -11.29 2.53 -2.14
C CYS A 66 -12.49 2.49 -3.07
N GLU A 67 -12.26 2.87 -4.32
CA GLU A 67 -13.26 2.88 -5.37
C GLU A 67 -12.81 2.00 -6.53
N ARG A 68 -13.66 1.09 -6.98
CA ARG A 68 -13.43 0.26 -8.16
C ARG A 68 -14.41 0.68 -9.25
N PRO A 69 -13.94 1.30 -10.35
CA PRO A 69 -14.82 1.62 -11.46
C PRO A 69 -15.28 0.33 -12.14
N ILE A 70 -16.58 0.26 -12.43
CA ILE A 70 -17.18 -0.85 -13.15
C ILE A 70 -17.54 -0.34 -14.54
N TYR A 71 -17.22 -1.12 -15.55
CA TYR A 71 -17.55 -0.82 -16.93
C TYR A 71 -18.47 -1.88 -17.50
N ARG A 72 -19.55 -1.48 -18.17
CA ARG A 72 -20.33 -2.39 -19.01
C ARG A 72 -19.64 -2.51 -20.35
N VAL A 73 -19.40 -3.74 -20.79
CA VAL A 73 -18.82 -4.02 -22.10
C VAL A 73 -19.94 -4.50 -23.02
N THR A 74 -20.24 -3.73 -24.05
CA THR A 74 -21.22 -4.13 -25.08
C THR A 74 -20.51 -4.31 -26.41
N GLU A 75 -20.92 -5.33 -27.16
CA GLU A 75 -20.53 -5.53 -28.54
C GLU A 75 -21.61 -4.96 -29.45
N VAL A 76 -21.29 -3.91 -30.19
CA VAL A 76 -22.16 -3.32 -31.18
C VAL A 76 -21.77 -3.88 -32.54
N LYS A 77 -22.66 -4.68 -33.12
CA LYS A 77 -22.53 -5.21 -34.47
C LYS A 77 -23.45 -4.42 -35.40
N ARG A 78 -22.90 -3.75 -36.40
CA ARG A 78 -23.67 -3.08 -37.46
C ARG A 78 -23.62 -3.91 -38.73
N GLU A 79 -24.78 -4.34 -39.20
CA GLU A 79 -24.94 -5.04 -40.47
C GLU A 79 -25.80 -4.17 -41.40
N LYS A 80 -25.31 -3.92 -42.62
CA LYS A 80 -26.08 -3.25 -43.66
C LYS A 80 -26.71 -4.33 -44.53
N HIS A 81 -28.03 -4.33 -44.66
CA HIS A 81 -28.72 -5.20 -45.61
C HIS A 81 -29.39 -4.36 -46.69
N ALA A 82 -29.09 -4.66 -47.95
CA ALA A 82 -29.87 -4.16 -49.07
C ALA A 82 -31.13 -5.03 -49.20
N ARG A 83 -32.29 -4.51 -48.78
CA ARG A 83 -33.56 -5.13 -49.19
C ARG A 83 -33.91 -4.60 -50.58
N MET A 84 -33.95 -5.48 -51.57
CA MET A 84 -34.68 -5.20 -52.80
C MET A 84 -36.16 -5.11 -52.46
N ARG A 85 -36.79 -4.03 -52.91
CA ARG A 85 -38.22 -3.75 -52.71
C ARG A 85 -39.04 -4.86 -53.38
N ASP A 86 -40.05 -5.33 -52.67
CA ASP A 86 -40.93 -6.46 -53.02
C ASP A 86 -41.35 -6.46 -54.51
N THR A 87 -41.25 -7.63 -55.15
CA THR A 87 -41.61 -7.89 -56.56
C THR A 87 -43.08 -7.64 -56.90
N LYS A 88 -43.92 -7.34 -55.91
CA LYS A 88 -45.32 -6.90 -56.11
C LYS A 88 -45.48 -5.44 -56.51
N ASP A 89 -44.40 -4.65 -56.58
CA ASP A 89 -44.45 -3.32 -57.19
C ASP A 89 -44.52 -3.50 -58.72
N PRO A 90 -45.64 -3.15 -59.40
CA PRO A 90 -45.85 -3.47 -60.82
C PRO A 90 -44.84 -2.81 -61.76
N ARG A 91 -44.01 -1.89 -61.25
CA ARG A 91 -42.90 -1.26 -61.97
C ARG A 91 -41.64 -2.12 -62.02
N ALA A 92 -41.47 -3.08 -61.10
CA ALA A 92 -40.30 -3.96 -61.06
C ALA A 92 -40.36 -5.08 -62.13
N ALA A 93 -41.58 -5.53 -62.48
CA ALA A 93 -41.80 -6.55 -63.52
C ALA A 93 -41.41 -6.05 -64.93
N VAL A 94 -41.51 -4.73 -65.18
CA VAL A 94 -41.21 -4.14 -66.50
C VAL A 94 -39.69 -4.11 -66.77
N PHE A 95 -38.86 -3.91 -65.75
CA PHE A 95 -37.40 -3.92 -65.93
C PHE A 95 -36.78 -5.32 -66.02
N GLY A 96 -37.45 -6.35 -65.50
CA GLY A 96 -36.98 -7.74 -65.60
C GLY A 96 -37.23 -8.42 -66.95
N ALA A 97 -38.22 -7.97 -67.71
CA ALA A 97 -38.60 -8.60 -68.98
C ALA A 97 -37.98 -7.94 -70.23
N LEU A 98 -37.55 -6.67 -70.14
CA LEU A 98 -37.11 -5.91 -71.32
C LEU A 98 -35.58 -5.87 -71.54
N LEU A 99 -34.80 -6.49 -70.66
CA LEU A 99 -33.33 -6.58 -70.75
C LEU A 99 -32.83 -8.03 -70.74
N ALA A 100 -33.66 -8.98 -71.17
CA ALA A 100 -33.40 -10.42 -71.05
C ALA A 100 -32.73 -11.08 -72.27
N PRO A 101 -32.40 -10.36 -73.36
CA PRO A 101 -31.22 -10.78 -74.10
C PRO A 101 -30.37 -9.57 -74.54
N VAL A 102 -29.06 -9.71 -74.38
CA VAL A 102 -28.02 -8.82 -74.91
C VAL A 102 -27.67 -7.57 -74.05
N THR A 103 -27.30 -7.76 -72.78
CA THR A 103 -26.17 -7.05 -72.13
C THR A 103 -25.93 -7.59 -70.72
N LEU A 104 -25.18 -8.68 -70.58
CA LEU A 104 -24.47 -9.01 -69.34
C LEU A 104 -23.08 -9.50 -69.80
N PRO A 105 -21.95 -8.87 -69.42
CA PRO A 105 -21.52 -8.90 -68.00
C PRO A 105 -20.54 -7.76 -67.59
N ILE A 106 -20.90 -6.47 -67.62
CA ILE A 106 -19.95 -5.41 -67.18
C ILE A 106 -20.52 -4.46 -66.10
N SER A 107 -21.83 -4.20 -66.09
CA SER A 107 -22.36 -3.13 -65.22
C SER A 107 -22.82 -3.60 -63.83
N ALA A 108 -23.00 -4.91 -63.60
CA ALA A 108 -23.40 -5.44 -62.29
C ALA A 108 -22.22 -5.51 -61.29
N VAL A 109 -20.98 -5.36 -61.78
CA VAL A 109 -19.77 -5.41 -60.94
C VAL A 109 -19.60 -4.10 -60.16
N ILE A 110 -20.02 -2.95 -60.67
CA ILE A 110 -19.68 -1.67 -60.02
C ILE A 110 -20.60 -1.37 -58.80
N SER A 111 -21.87 -1.75 -58.84
CA SER A 111 -22.79 -1.52 -57.72
C SER A 111 -22.77 -2.64 -56.66
N GLY A 112 -22.35 -3.85 -57.03
CA GLY A 112 -22.19 -4.97 -56.10
C GLY A 112 -20.97 -4.82 -55.18
N PHE A 113 -19.88 -4.21 -55.67
CA PHE A 113 -18.66 -4.05 -54.90
C PHE A 113 -18.70 -2.93 -53.85
N VAL A 114 -19.52 -1.88 -54.01
CA VAL A 114 -19.63 -0.81 -52.99
C VAL A 114 -20.33 -1.29 -51.71
N VAL A 115 -21.17 -2.34 -51.79
CA VAL A 115 -21.82 -2.94 -50.60
C VAL A 115 -20.99 -4.11 -50.06
N LEU A 116 -20.22 -4.82 -50.89
CA LEU A 116 -19.40 -5.95 -50.47
C LEU A 116 -18.03 -5.56 -49.89
N ALA A 117 -17.49 -4.37 -50.21
CA ALA A 117 -16.24 -3.87 -49.61
C ALA A 117 -16.37 -3.52 -48.11
N ASP A 118 -17.60 -3.48 -47.58
CA ASP A 118 -17.90 -3.19 -46.16
C ASP A 118 -18.58 -4.42 -45.49
N GLY A 119 -18.41 -5.61 -46.09
CA GLY A 119 -19.05 -6.88 -45.71
C GLY A 119 -18.46 -7.58 -44.47
N SER A 120 -17.37 -7.05 -43.91
CA SER A 120 -16.95 -7.43 -42.55
C SER A 120 -17.72 -6.57 -41.57
N GLY A 121 -18.88 -7.04 -41.10
CA GLY A 121 -19.70 -6.34 -40.11
C GLY A 121 -18.83 -5.75 -39.01
N ASN A 122 -18.82 -4.43 -38.89
CA ASN A 122 -17.96 -3.70 -37.97
C ASN A 122 -18.41 -4.06 -36.54
N ARG A 123 -17.63 -4.92 -35.88
CA ARG A 123 -17.79 -5.28 -34.47
C ARG A 123 -16.98 -4.30 -33.65
N ARG A 124 -17.67 -3.39 -32.99
CA ARG A 124 -17.05 -2.44 -32.06
C ARG A 124 -17.39 -2.88 -30.64
N ARG A 125 -16.38 -2.97 -29.79
CA ARG A 125 -16.61 -3.04 -28.35
C ARG A 125 -16.76 -1.62 -27.83
N ASP A 126 -17.88 -1.35 -27.21
CA ASP A 126 -18.13 -0.11 -26.49
C ASP A 126 -18.10 -0.40 -25.00
N THR A 127 -17.44 0.50 -24.26
CA THR A 127 -17.24 0.40 -22.83
C THR A 127 -17.89 1.62 -22.19
N THR A 128 -18.94 1.40 -21.41
CA THR A 128 -19.67 2.49 -20.74
C THR A 128 -19.43 2.44 -19.23
N PRO A 129 -19.11 3.58 -18.59
CA PRO A 129 -18.92 3.63 -17.15
C PRO A 129 -20.24 3.34 -16.43
N MET A 130 -20.16 2.53 -15.38
CA MET A 130 -21.24 2.27 -14.42
C MET A 130 -20.88 2.90 -13.07
N PRO A 131 -21.85 3.04 -12.13
CA PRO A 131 -21.54 3.43 -10.77
C PRO A 131 -20.44 2.53 -10.20
N SER A 132 -19.41 3.16 -9.67
CA SER A 132 -18.28 2.49 -9.06
C SER A 132 -18.67 1.82 -7.74
N GLN A 133 -17.93 0.78 -7.40
CA GLN A 133 -18.10 0.09 -6.13
C GLN A 133 -17.13 0.65 -5.09
N LYS A 134 -17.67 1.12 -3.97
CA LYS A 134 -16.88 1.57 -2.82
C LYS A 134 -16.70 0.45 -1.80
N PHE A 135 -15.51 0.32 -1.24
CA PHE A 135 -15.20 -0.68 -0.22
C PHE A 135 -14.05 -0.22 0.68
N ALA A 136 -14.01 -0.75 1.90
CA ALA A 136 -12.92 -0.47 2.83
C ALA A 136 -11.63 -1.19 2.39
N CYS A 137 -10.52 -0.46 2.37
CA CYS A 137 -9.21 -0.99 2.02
C CYS A 137 -8.13 -0.49 2.99
N THR A 138 -6.99 -1.17 3.00
CA THR A 138 -5.83 -0.77 3.80
C THR A 138 -4.60 -0.84 2.90
N SER A 139 -3.87 0.26 2.82
CA SER A 139 -2.63 0.38 2.04
C SER A 139 -1.49 0.88 2.90
N ALA A 140 -0.25 0.74 2.43
CA ALA A 140 0.90 1.33 3.10
C ALA A 140 0.73 2.86 3.19
N ALA A 141 1.24 3.47 4.27
CA ALA A 141 1.27 4.91 4.42
C ALA A 141 2.70 5.43 4.18
N PRO A 142 3.13 5.64 2.92
CA PRO A 142 4.46 6.16 2.62
C PRO A 142 4.56 7.65 2.94
N GLN A 143 5.78 8.13 3.20
CA GLN A 143 6.09 9.53 3.50
C GLN A 143 5.32 10.09 4.72
N LEU A 144 4.81 9.24 5.59
CA LEU A 144 4.14 9.63 6.82
C LEU A 144 5.19 10.10 7.82
N ALA A 145 5.05 11.33 8.32
CA ALA A 145 5.87 11.84 9.41
C ALA A 145 5.48 11.16 10.73
N VAL A 146 6.45 10.54 11.37
CA VAL A 146 6.32 9.84 12.65
C VAL A 146 7.26 10.49 13.66
N VAL A 147 6.72 10.77 14.85
CA VAL A 147 7.46 11.25 16.01
C VAL A 147 7.54 10.13 17.04
N VAL A 148 8.75 9.81 17.47
CA VAL A 148 9.06 8.73 18.40
C VAL A 148 9.59 9.35 19.69
N ALA A 149 8.90 9.11 20.80
CA ALA A 149 9.34 9.49 22.14
C ALA A 149 10.08 8.32 22.79
N LEU A 150 11.28 8.61 23.29
CA LEU A 150 12.15 7.65 23.96
C LEU A 150 12.04 7.77 25.49
N PRO A 151 12.42 6.73 26.26
CA PRO A 151 12.35 6.75 27.72
C PRO A 151 13.15 7.87 28.40
N SER A 152 14.24 8.33 27.79
CA SER A 152 15.02 9.46 28.31
C SER A 152 14.27 10.80 28.27
N GLY A 153 13.17 10.88 27.53
CA GLY A 153 12.48 12.12 27.16
C GLY A 153 12.93 12.71 25.82
N ALA A 154 13.95 12.14 25.18
CA ALA A 154 14.34 12.52 23.82
C ALA A 154 13.26 12.17 22.79
N THR A 155 13.15 12.99 21.75
CA THR A 155 12.25 12.74 20.63
C THR A 155 13.03 12.61 19.33
N LEU A 156 12.66 11.60 18.53
CA LEU A 156 13.21 11.36 17.20
C LEU A 156 12.09 11.53 16.17
N GLY A 157 12.40 12.22 15.07
CA GLY A 157 11.52 12.34 13.92
C GLY A 157 11.98 11.46 12.78
N GLY A 158 11.04 10.91 12.01
CA GLY A 158 11.34 10.19 10.78
C GLY A 158 10.15 10.13 9.83
N THR A 159 10.39 9.68 8.60
CA THR A 159 9.35 9.46 7.59
C THR A 159 9.34 8.00 7.15
N THR A 160 8.15 7.45 6.91
CA THR A 160 8.01 6.07 6.43
C THR A 160 8.41 5.93 4.96
N ASP A 161 8.99 4.77 4.63
CA ASP A 161 9.38 4.37 3.28
C ASP A 161 8.16 4.03 2.39
N ALA A 162 8.41 3.62 1.14
CA ALA A 162 7.36 3.22 0.19
C ALA A 162 6.48 2.06 0.68
N ALA A 163 6.99 1.22 1.59
CA ALA A 163 6.27 0.13 2.22
C ALA A 163 5.59 0.53 3.54
N GLY A 164 5.60 1.82 3.88
CA GLY A 164 5.03 2.33 5.13
C GLY A 164 5.88 2.01 6.36
N ARG A 165 7.18 1.74 6.20
CA ARG A 165 8.06 1.36 7.31
C ARG A 165 9.04 2.47 7.67
N LEU A 166 9.26 2.67 8.96
CA LEU A 166 10.33 3.51 9.50
C LEU A 166 11.19 2.64 10.42
N VAL A 167 12.48 2.56 10.10
CA VAL A 167 13.47 1.83 10.91
C VAL A 167 14.43 2.83 11.50
N MET A 168 14.64 2.76 12.82
CA MET A 168 15.57 3.63 13.53
C MET A 168 16.34 2.86 14.60
N THR A 169 17.53 3.36 14.92
CA THR A 169 18.37 2.81 15.98
C THR A 169 18.16 3.62 17.26
N ILE A 170 17.98 2.91 18.37
CA ILE A 170 17.92 3.50 19.72
C ILE A 170 19.30 4.07 20.05
N PRO A 171 19.42 5.37 20.36
CA PRO A 171 20.69 5.97 20.75
C PRO A 171 21.32 5.25 21.96
N GLU A 172 22.66 5.20 22.01
CA GLU A 172 23.39 4.62 23.14
C GLU A 172 23.19 5.42 24.45
N THR A 173 22.74 6.69 24.35
CA THR A 173 22.39 7.53 25.50
C THR A 173 21.07 7.14 26.17
N GLU A 174 20.25 6.31 25.51
CA GLU A 174 19.02 5.81 26.11
C GLU A 174 19.28 4.78 27.22
N PRO A 175 18.35 4.59 28.15
CA PRO A 175 18.38 3.45 29.07
C PRO A 175 18.45 2.10 28.35
N TYR A 176 18.94 1.05 29.01
CA TYR A 176 18.98 -0.29 28.40
C TYR A 176 17.59 -0.93 28.28
N ARG A 177 16.60 -0.41 29.00
CA ARG A 177 15.22 -0.89 29.01
C ARG A 177 14.27 0.30 29.06
N GLY A 178 13.14 0.20 28.38
CA GLY A 178 12.08 1.18 28.50
C GLY A 178 10.98 1.00 27.47
N THR A 179 10.03 1.94 27.47
CA THR A 179 8.90 1.98 26.53
C THR A 179 9.09 3.14 25.56
N ILE A 180 8.97 2.83 24.27
CA ILE A 180 9.00 3.81 23.18
C ILE A 180 7.59 4.06 22.73
N THR A 181 7.24 5.32 22.49
CA THR A 181 5.92 5.70 21.98
C THR A 181 6.05 6.37 20.62
N ALA A 182 5.46 5.77 19.58
CA ALA A 182 5.37 6.34 18.25
C ALA A 182 4.02 7.07 18.05
N ARG A 183 4.06 8.24 17.42
CA ARG A 183 2.89 9.08 17.09
C ARG A 183 2.98 9.59 15.66
N ALA A 184 1.84 9.69 15.00
CA ALA A 184 1.71 10.29 13.67
C ALA A 184 0.34 10.96 13.52
N ALA A 185 0.18 11.79 12.48
CA ALA A 185 -1.11 12.38 12.16
C ALA A 185 -2.13 11.28 11.81
N LEU A 186 -3.38 11.46 12.26
CA LEU A 186 -4.50 10.51 12.05
C LEU A 186 -4.26 9.10 12.63
N ALA A 187 -3.20 8.91 13.43
CA ALA A 187 -2.88 7.66 14.09
C ALA A 187 -3.18 7.71 15.58
N VAL A 188 -3.58 6.57 16.14
CA VAL A 188 -3.48 6.33 17.59
C VAL A 188 -2.01 6.04 17.92
N ALA A 189 -1.54 6.54 19.07
CA ALA A 189 -0.18 6.26 19.53
C ALA A 189 0.05 4.76 19.67
N SER A 190 1.25 4.31 19.30
CA SER A 190 1.66 2.91 19.39
C SER A 190 2.88 2.82 20.31
N GLU A 191 2.91 1.80 21.16
CA GLU A 191 3.96 1.62 22.15
C GLU A 191 4.69 0.29 21.95
N ALA A 192 6.00 0.30 22.18
CA ALA A 192 6.82 -0.90 22.20
C ALA A 192 7.82 -0.85 23.35
N THR A 193 7.88 -1.93 24.12
CA THR A 193 8.93 -2.11 25.12
C THR A 193 10.17 -2.70 24.47
N TYR A 194 11.34 -2.23 24.90
CA TYR A 194 12.62 -2.78 24.45
C TYR A 194 13.50 -3.15 25.63
N ALA A 195 14.38 -4.11 25.37
CA ALA A 195 15.44 -4.49 26.28
C ALA A 195 16.70 -4.77 25.47
N ARG A 196 17.76 -3.99 25.74
CA ARG A 196 19.11 -4.20 25.24
C ARG A 196 19.90 -5.03 26.25
N ALA A 197 20.95 -5.70 25.77
CA ALA A 197 21.89 -6.36 26.65
C ALA A 197 22.62 -5.28 27.49
N THR A 198 22.37 -5.26 28.79
CA THR A 198 23.06 -4.36 29.72
C THR A 198 24.51 -4.83 29.90
N PRO A 199 25.52 -3.97 29.71
CA PRO A 199 26.89 -4.30 30.06
C PRO A 199 26.98 -4.68 31.55
N PRO A 200 27.74 -5.73 31.89
CA PRO A 200 27.85 -6.23 33.26
C PRO A 200 28.20 -5.17 34.30
N ILE A 201 29.15 -4.28 33.96
CA ILE A 201 29.56 -3.19 34.85
C ILE A 201 28.41 -2.19 35.09
N THR A 202 27.57 -1.96 34.08
CA THR A 202 26.39 -1.10 34.23
C THR A 202 25.35 -1.74 35.14
N ALA A 203 25.07 -3.03 34.97
CA ALA A 203 24.17 -3.77 35.84
C ALA A 203 24.64 -3.73 37.31
N VAL A 204 25.95 -3.89 37.53
CA VAL A 204 26.58 -3.73 38.84
C VAL A 204 26.37 -2.33 39.41
N ARG A 205 26.59 -1.27 38.61
CA ARG A 205 26.40 0.12 39.04
C ARG A 205 24.95 0.40 39.44
N GLU A 206 23.99 -0.05 38.63
CA GLU A 206 22.55 0.12 38.91
C GLU A 206 22.11 -0.65 40.17
N ALA A 207 22.61 -1.87 40.36
CA ALA A 207 22.37 -2.67 41.56
C ALA A 207 22.89 -1.95 42.82
N ILE A 208 24.15 -1.47 42.79
CA ILE A 208 24.75 -0.71 43.89
C ILE A 208 23.94 0.56 44.16
N GLY A 209 23.63 1.37 43.14
CA GLY A 209 22.89 2.62 43.33
C GLY A 209 21.50 2.41 43.92
N SER A 210 20.75 1.42 43.40
CA SER A 210 19.40 1.12 43.89
C SER A 210 19.38 0.50 45.29
N CYS A 211 20.38 -0.31 45.65
CA CYS A 211 20.54 -0.82 47.01
C CYS A 211 21.00 0.29 47.96
N ALA A 212 21.95 1.12 47.55
CA ALA A 212 22.47 2.20 48.38
C ALA A 212 21.36 3.21 48.73
N ALA A 213 20.52 3.56 47.75
CA ALA A 213 19.36 4.43 47.97
C ALA A 213 18.36 3.82 48.98
N ARG A 214 18.12 2.50 48.93
CA ARG A 214 17.24 1.80 49.87
C ARG A 214 17.80 1.74 51.29
N HIS A 215 19.12 1.59 51.41
CA HIS A 215 19.81 1.45 52.69
C HIS A 215 20.39 2.78 53.22
N GLY A 216 20.14 3.91 52.54
CA GLY A 216 20.64 5.23 52.96
C GLY A 216 22.17 5.36 52.93
N ILE A 217 22.85 4.59 52.09
CA ILE A 217 24.31 4.61 51.97
C ILE A 217 24.72 5.68 50.96
N ALA A 218 25.71 6.50 51.31
CA ALA A 218 26.31 7.50 50.43
C ALA A 218 27.83 7.54 50.61
N GLY A 219 28.54 8.13 49.64
CA GLY A 219 30.00 8.25 49.67
C GLY A 219 30.72 7.36 48.67
N THR A 220 32.00 7.10 48.91
CA THR A 220 32.82 6.23 48.06
C THR A 220 32.79 4.82 48.62
N LEU A 221 32.60 3.84 47.74
CA LEU A 221 32.71 2.41 48.05
C LEU A 221 33.69 1.73 47.10
N GLU A 222 34.32 0.67 47.58
CA GLU A 222 35.10 -0.26 46.80
C GLU A 222 34.34 -1.59 46.69
N LEU A 223 33.94 -1.93 45.48
CA LEU A 223 33.41 -3.26 45.18
C LEU A 223 34.56 -4.16 44.73
N ARG A 224 34.75 -5.28 45.43
CA ARG A 224 35.59 -6.39 45.00
C ARG A 224 34.73 -7.52 44.45
N LEU A 225 34.84 -7.79 43.16
CA LEU A 225 34.07 -8.80 42.46
C LEU A 225 34.98 -9.93 41.96
N THR A 226 34.75 -11.16 42.42
CA THR A 226 35.42 -12.35 41.86
C THR A 226 34.53 -13.01 40.83
N ILE A 227 35.05 -13.20 39.63
CA ILE A 227 34.33 -13.78 38.49
C ILE A 227 34.92 -15.16 38.21
N ASP A 228 34.07 -16.17 38.06
CA ASP A 228 34.51 -17.53 37.73
C ASP A 228 34.80 -17.74 36.23
N GLU A 229 35.21 -18.96 35.88
CA GLU A 229 35.47 -19.37 34.49
C GLU A 229 34.20 -19.40 33.60
N ALA A 230 33.00 -19.45 34.18
CA ALA A 230 31.75 -19.36 33.45
C ALA A 230 31.35 -17.90 33.13
N GLY A 231 32.01 -16.94 33.78
CA GLY A 231 31.73 -15.51 33.70
C GLY A 231 30.71 -15.05 34.73
N MET A 232 30.43 -15.82 35.79
CA MET A 232 29.49 -15.48 36.84
C MET A 232 30.21 -14.84 38.03
N ALA A 233 29.56 -13.88 38.67
CA ALA A 233 30.02 -13.32 39.94
C ALA A 233 29.85 -14.35 41.06
N THR A 234 30.94 -14.78 41.69
CA THR A 234 30.92 -15.80 42.75
C THR A 234 31.22 -15.25 44.14
N ARG A 235 31.96 -14.14 44.23
CA ARG A 235 32.18 -13.42 45.49
C ARG A 235 32.07 -11.92 45.26
N ILE A 236 31.40 -11.28 46.20
CA ILE A 236 31.17 -9.83 46.25
C ILE A 236 31.65 -9.38 47.62
N GLY A 237 32.70 -8.57 47.64
CA GLY A 237 33.14 -7.85 48.83
C GLY A 237 32.80 -6.38 48.66
N LEU A 238 32.19 -5.79 49.68
CA LEU A 238 31.95 -4.35 49.80
C LEU A 238 32.68 -3.88 51.06
N ASP A 239 33.37 -2.75 50.96
CA ASP A 239 34.07 -2.12 52.08
C ASP A 239 33.13 -1.32 53.01
N VAL A 240 31.91 -1.05 52.55
CA VAL A 240 30.87 -0.31 53.28
C VAL A 240 29.51 -1.03 53.22
N GLY A 241 28.69 -0.76 54.24
CA GLY A 241 27.34 -1.30 54.38
C GLY A 241 27.24 -2.50 55.32
N ASP A 242 26.01 -2.93 55.59
CA ASP A 242 25.70 -4.12 56.39
C ASP A 242 25.51 -5.37 55.51
N GLY A 243 25.22 -6.51 56.15
CA GLY A 243 24.95 -7.75 55.45
C GLY A 243 23.71 -7.68 54.54
N GLU A 244 22.73 -6.84 54.85
CA GLU A 244 21.53 -6.66 54.04
C GLU A 244 21.83 -5.89 52.75
N PHE A 245 22.64 -4.83 52.82
CA PHE A 245 23.12 -4.13 51.65
C PHE A 245 23.93 -5.05 50.73
N ALA A 246 24.85 -5.84 51.30
CA ALA A 246 25.63 -6.80 50.52
C ALA A 246 24.74 -7.86 49.85
N ALA A 247 23.74 -8.40 50.56
CA ALA A 247 22.77 -9.33 49.99
C ALA A 247 21.92 -8.68 48.89
N CYS A 248 21.51 -7.43 49.07
CA CYS A 248 20.78 -6.65 48.08
C CYS A 248 21.58 -6.52 46.77
N VAL A 249 22.85 -6.11 46.86
CA VAL A 249 23.73 -5.97 45.69
C VAL A 249 23.95 -7.32 45.02
N ASN A 250 24.17 -8.38 45.81
CA ASN A 250 24.36 -9.73 45.29
C ASN A 250 23.16 -10.22 44.48
N ASN A 251 21.95 -10.07 45.04
CA ASN A 251 20.72 -10.41 44.34
C ASN A 251 20.52 -9.58 43.07
N GLY A 252 20.92 -8.31 43.08
CA GLY A 252 20.85 -7.43 41.93
C GLY A 252 21.76 -7.85 40.78
N ILE A 253 22.89 -8.52 41.05
CA ILE A 253 23.86 -8.90 40.02
C ILE A 253 23.92 -10.40 39.72
N ALA A 254 23.20 -11.25 40.45
CA ALA A 254 23.26 -12.71 40.34
C ALA A 254 23.02 -13.27 38.91
N GLY A 255 22.27 -12.55 38.07
CA GLY A 255 22.01 -12.92 36.67
C GLY A 255 23.00 -12.35 35.64
N THR A 256 24.02 -11.62 36.09
CA THR A 256 24.94 -10.89 35.22
C THR A 256 26.07 -11.79 34.75
N ARG A 257 26.27 -11.90 33.43
CA ARG A 257 27.37 -12.67 32.84
C ARG A 257 28.44 -11.76 32.28
N PHE A 258 29.65 -11.88 32.82
CA PHE A 258 30.82 -11.13 32.40
C PHE A 258 31.44 -11.71 31.11
N PRO A 259 31.98 -10.83 30.23
CA PRO A 259 32.65 -11.27 29.01
C PRO A 259 33.91 -12.08 29.32
N ALA A 260 34.39 -12.83 28.31
CA ALA A 260 35.52 -13.74 28.46
C ALA A 260 36.80 -13.08 29.03
N ALA A 261 37.00 -11.79 28.73
CA ALA A 261 38.14 -11.00 29.21
C ALA A 261 38.19 -10.83 30.75
N HIS A 262 37.11 -11.12 31.48
CA HIS A 262 37.06 -10.99 32.93
C HIS A 262 36.85 -12.31 33.67
N ARG A 263 36.84 -13.45 32.95
CA ARG A 263 36.70 -14.77 33.58
C ARG A 263 37.93 -15.11 34.41
N GLY A 264 37.71 -15.69 35.59
CA GLY A 264 38.77 -15.98 36.57
C GLY A 264 39.40 -14.74 37.21
N ALA A 265 38.94 -13.54 36.89
CA ALA A 265 39.53 -12.30 37.40
C ALA A 265 38.86 -11.83 38.69
N THR A 266 39.64 -11.11 39.50
CA THR A 266 39.11 -10.28 40.58
C THR A 266 39.13 -8.82 40.14
N LEU A 267 37.95 -8.22 39.98
CA LEU A 267 37.80 -6.81 39.65
C LEU A 267 37.67 -6.01 40.95
N VAL A 268 38.37 -4.89 41.03
CA VAL A 268 38.21 -3.89 42.08
C VAL A 268 37.69 -2.62 41.44
N LEU A 269 36.46 -2.24 41.79
CA LEU A 269 35.73 -1.17 41.13
C LEU A 269 35.35 -0.12 42.18
N PRO A 270 35.95 1.09 42.12
CA PRO A 270 35.52 2.19 42.95
C PRO A 270 34.21 2.77 42.42
N PHE A 271 33.24 3.00 43.29
CA PHE A 271 31.99 3.68 42.97
C PHE A 271 31.78 4.87 43.91
N ALA A 272 31.37 6.00 43.34
CA ALA A 272 30.85 7.12 44.10
C ALA A 272 29.31 7.05 44.07
N ILE A 273 28.69 6.90 45.25
CA ILE A 273 27.25 7.03 45.40
C ILE A 273 26.94 8.50 45.67
N PRO A 274 26.12 9.16 44.83
CA PRO A 274 25.73 10.54 45.07
C PRO A 274 24.98 10.64 46.40
N THR A 275 25.37 11.61 47.23
CA THR A 275 24.59 12.00 48.41
C THR A 275 23.22 12.47 47.94
N ALA A 276 22.15 11.90 48.53
CA ALA A 276 20.80 12.38 48.29
C ALA A 276 20.79 13.89 48.60
N ARG A 277 20.43 14.71 47.60
CA ARG A 277 20.19 16.14 47.85
C ARG A 277 18.95 16.21 48.75
N SER A 278 19.16 16.60 50.00
CA SER A 278 18.13 16.98 50.95
C SER A 278 17.30 18.15 50.44
#